data_AF-A0A6G3Q570-F1
#
_entry.id   AF-A0A6G3Q570-F1
#
_cell.length_a   1.000
_cell.length_b   1.000
_cell.length_c   1.000
_cell.angle_alpha   90.00
_cell.angle_beta   90.00
_cell.angle_gamma   90.00
#
_symmetry.space_group_name_H-M   'P 1'
#
loop_
_entity.id
_entity.type
_entity.pdbx_description
1 polymer ?
#
loop_
_entity_poly.entity_id
_entity_poly.type
_entity_poly.pdbx_seq_one_letter_code
_entity_poly.pdbx_strand_id
1 'polypeptide(L)'
;MTYDGLRAAEATGSKGGRRPAVADVLPDHAAIEEEAAVPELPFTLDMPCKVADFLRTTELGPAERAALDQGATVRRGQGYTLRVSAVPAVHRRHLARCQLLDGGQSVPAVPAQRKARREYGNPVSALMP
;
A
#
# COMPACT_ATOMS: atom_id res chain seq x y z
N MET A 1 12.78 43.18 -29.45
CA MET A 1 12.14 42.80 -28.18
C MET A 1 11.83 44.06 -27.41
N THR A 2 10.57 44.47 -27.37
CA THR A 2 10.09 45.47 -26.41
C THR A 2 8.60 45.19 -26.18
N TYR A 3 8.27 44.66 -25.01
CA TYR A 3 6.91 44.63 -24.51
C TYR A 3 6.89 45.66 -23.37
N ASP A 4 6.22 46.78 -23.61
CA ASP A 4 6.00 47.81 -22.62
C ASP A 4 4.58 47.67 -22.09
N GLY A 5 4.46 47.72 -20.76
CA GLY A 5 3.34 48.40 -20.14
C GLY A 5 2.47 47.59 -19.19
N LEU A 6 2.59 48.00 -17.92
CA LEU A 6 1.54 48.11 -16.88
C LEU A 6 1.37 46.91 -15.93
N ARG A 7 1.23 47.09 -14.61
CA ARG A 7 1.74 48.01 -13.56
C ARG A 7 1.14 47.47 -12.26
N ALA A 8 1.94 47.49 -11.21
CA ALA A 8 1.67 46.95 -9.87
C ALA A 8 0.46 47.55 -9.14
N ALA A 9 -0.07 46.78 -8.17
CA ALA A 9 -0.42 47.31 -6.85
C ALA A 9 -0.41 46.19 -5.81
N GLU A 10 0.61 46.22 -4.93
CA GLU A 10 0.64 45.56 -3.63
C GLU A 10 -0.30 46.30 -2.65
N ALA A 11 -1.04 45.59 -1.78
CA ALA A 11 -1.41 46.13 -0.46
C ALA A 11 -2.00 45.09 0.51
N THR A 12 -1.21 44.82 1.56
CA THR A 12 -1.57 44.78 2.99
C THR A 12 -2.59 43.77 3.56
N GLY A 13 -2.07 42.81 4.33
CA GLY A 13 -2.31 42.71 5.79
C GLY A 13 -3.47 41.84 6.29
N SER A 14 -3.17 40.89 7.19
CA SER A 14 -3.71 40.87 8.56
C SER A 14 -3.15 39.70 9.39
N LYS A 15 -2.69 39.99 10.61
CA LYS A 15 -2.39 39.02 11.68
C LYS A 15 -3.70 38.64 12.38
N GLY A 16 -3.96 37.34 12.57
CA GLY A 16 -5.10 36.91 13.39
C GLY A 16 -4.96 35.45 13.83
N GLY A 17 -4.55 35.26 15.09
CA GLY A 17 -4.60 33.96 15.76
C GLY A 17 -5.99 33.62 16.32
N ARG A 18 -6.04 32.43 16.93
CA ARG A 18 -7.13 31.74 17.67
C ARG A 18 -8.03 30.80 16.86
N ARG A 19 -7.88 29.50 17.16
CA ARG A 19 -9.00 28.56 17.30
C ARG A 19 -9.75 28.88 18.61
N PRO A 20 -11.07 28.72 18.66
CA PRO A 20 -11.63 27.68 19.53
C PRO A 20 -12.92 26.98 19.03
N ALA A 21 -13.01 25.70 19.41
CA ALA A 21 -14.16 24.88 19.85
C ALA A 21 -15.56 24.93 19.18
N VAL A 22 -15.91 23.78 18.59
CA VAL A 22 -17.16 22.97 18.59
C VAL A 22 -18.53 23.59 18.95
N ALA A 23 -19.56 23.32 18.13
CA ALA A 23 -20.72 22.49 18.49
C ALA A 23 -21.69 22.31 17.28
N ASP A 24 -22.00 21.04 17.01
CA ASP A 24 -23.20 20.43 16.40
C ASP A 24 -23.89 21.05 15.17
N VAL A 25 -23.70 20.36 14.03
CA VAL A 25 -24.79 20.07 13.09
C VAL A 25 -24.75 18.57 12.79
N LEU A 26 -25.86 17.90 13.11
CA LEU A 26 -26.13 16.48 12.83
C LEU A 26 -25.69 16.09 11.39
N PRO A 27 -24.87 15.05 11.19
CA PRO A 27 -24.72 14.41 9.90
C PRO A 27 -25.87 13.43 9.66
N ASP A 28 -26.61 13.68 8.58
CA ASP A 28 -27.60 12.76 8.04
C ASP A 28 -26.90 11.45 7.64
N HIS A 29 -27.33 10.37 8.29
CA HIS A 29 -26.69 9.06 8.23
C HIS A 29 -27.05 8.35 6.92
N ALA A 30 -26.30 8.60 5.85
CA ALA A 30 -26.19 7.65 4.75
C ALA A 30 -25.12 6.61 5.15
N ALA A 31 -25.59 5.51 5.71
CA ALA A 31 -24.81 4.34 6.09
C ALA A 31 -24.01 3.80 4.90
N ILE A 32 -22.76 4.23 4.77
CA ILE A 32 -21.70 3.30 4.46
C ILE A 32 -21.29 2.83 5.86
N GLU A 33 -21.67 1.60 6.20
CA GLU A 33 -20.97 0.86 7.23
C GLU A 33 -19.53 0.70 6.72
N GLU A 34 -18.74 1.77 6.88
CA GLU A 34 -17.33 1.63 7.13
C GLU A 34 -17.30 0.96 8.49
N GLU A 35 -17.48 -0.37 8.46
CA GLU A 35 -17.09 -1.26 9.53
C GLU A 35 -15.75 -0.72 9.98
N ALA A 36 -15.76 -0.03 11.12
CA ALA A 36 -14.59 0.56 11.71
C ALA A 36 -13.73 -0.62 12.11
N ALA A 37 -13.03 -1.17 11.13
CA ALA A 37 -12.05 -2.20 11.29
C ALA A 37 -11.12 -1.60 12.33
N VAL A 38 -11.12 -2.20 13.52
CA VAL A 38 -10.06 -1.98 14.52
C VAL A 38 -8.78 -1.85 13.70
N PRO A 39 -8.05 -0.71 13.76
CA PRO A 39 -6.94 -0.49 12.87
C PRO A 39 -5.94 -1.61 13.12
N GLU A 40 -6.00 -2.65 12.28
CA GLU A 40 -5.12 -3.79 12.42
C GLU A 40 -3.72 -3.21 12.22
N LEU A 41 -2.89 -3.33 13.24
CA LEU A 41 -1.58 -2.69 13.24
C LEU A 41 -0.80 -3.19 12.00
N PRO A 42 -0.22 -2.30 11.19
CA PRO A 42 0.58 -2.72 10.06
C PRO A 42 1.77 -3.56 10.52
N PHE A 43 1.95 -4.73 9.91
CA PHE A 43 3.13 -5.55 10.11
C PHE A 43 4.09 -5.33 8.95
N THR A 44 5.39 -5.31 9.24
CA THR A 44 6.41 -5.24 8.18
C THR A 44 6.91 -6.63 7.89
N LEU A 45 6.65 -7.12 6.68
CA LEU A 45 7.11 -8.42 6.20
C LEU A 45 8.08 -8.28 5.04
N ASP A 46 9.07 -9.18 5.01
CA ASP A 46 10.02 -9.32 3.92
C ASP A 46 9.37 -10.14 2.77
N MET A 47 9.25 -9.51 1.60
CA MET A 47 8.69 -10.11 0.39
C MET A 47 9.82 -10.44 -0.61
N PRO A 48 9.97 -11.71 -1.04
CA PRO A 48 10.98 -12.08 -2.04
C PRO A 48 10.76 -11.38 -3.38
N CYS A 49 11.84 -11.04 -4.11
CA CYS A 49 11.74 -10.33 -5.41
C CYS A 49 10.77 -10.99 -6.38
N LYS A 50 10.74 -12.32 -6.50
CA LYS A 50 9.82 -13.03 -7.39
C LYS A 50 8.34 -12.78 -7.06
N VAL A 51 8.01 -12.66 -5.77
CA VAL A 51 6.65 -12.33 -5.32
C VAL A 51 6.35 -10.86 -5.62
N ALA A 52 7.27 -9.96 -5.29
CA ALA A 52 7.12 -8.53 -5.54
C ALA A 52 6.95 -8.22 -7.04
N ASP A 53 7.79 -8.81 -7.89
CA ASP A 53 7.75 -8.65 -9.35
C ASP A 53 6.42 -9.15 -9.92
N PHE A 54 5.97 -10.34 -9.49
CA PHE A 54 4.68 -10.90 -9.91
C PHE A 54 3.50 -10.01 -9.51
N LEU A 55 3.47 -9.52 -8.27
CA LEU A 55 2.39 -8.68 -7.78
C LEU A 55 2.33 -7.32 -8.48
N ARG A 56 3.48 -6.74 -8.84
CA ARG A 56 3.54 -5.47 -9.60
C ARG A 56 2.94 -5.57 -11.01
N THR A 57 2.95 -6.76 -11.60
CA THR A 57 2.33 -7.01 -12.92
C THR A 57 0.91 -7.56 -12.83
N THR A 58 0.45 -7.89 -11.61
CA THR A 58 -0.90 -8.43 -11.36
C THR A 58 -1.88 -7.28 -11.13
N GLU A 59 -3.14 -7.45 -11.52
CA GLU A 59 -4.20 -6.51 -11.17
C GLU A 59 -4.53 -6.60 -9.68
N LEU A 60 -4.32 -5.50 -8.96
CA LEU A 60 -4.47 -5.38 -7.51
C LEU A 60 -5.44 -4.25 -7.15
N GLY A 61 -6.12 -4.39 -6.01
CA GLY A 61 -6.91 -3.31 -5.44
C GLY A 61 -6.03 -2.13 -4.97
N PRO A 62 -6.61 -0.94 -4.73
CA PRO A 62 -5.85 0.27 -4.37
C PRO A 62 -4.96 0.09 -3.15
N ALA A 63 -5.45 -0.54 -2.07
CA ALA A 63 -4.69 -0.76 -0.85
C ALA A 63 -3.52 -1.75 -1.02
N GLU A 64 -3.72 -2.80 -1.81
CA GLU A 64 -2.67 -3.78 -2.14
C GLU A 64 -1.55 -3.14 -2.96
N ARG A 65 -1.93 -2.28 -3.91
CA ARG A 65 -0.96 -1.56 -4.76
C ARG A 65 -0.20 -0.49 -3.97
N ALA A 66 -0.92 0.30 -3.18
CA ALA A 66 -0.30 1.30 -2.30
C ALA A 66 0.75 0.69 -1.35
N ALA A 67 0.47 -0.49 -0.78
CA ALA A 67 1.43 -1.18 0.08
C ALA A 67 2.73 -1.59 -0.67
N LEU A 68 2.63 -1.97 -1.94
CA LEU A 68 3.82 -2.29 -2.77
C LEU A 68 4.58 -1.03 -3.18
N ASP A 69 3.87 0.05 -3.48
CA ASP A 69 4.44 1.34 -3.87
C ASP A 69 5.16 2.03 -2.70
N GLN A 70 4.63 1.86 -1.48
CA GLN A 70 5.27 2.31 -0.24
C GLN A 70 6.39 1.37 0.24
N GLY A 71 6.53 0.19 -0.37
CA GLY A 71 7.48 -0.83 0.03
C GLY A 71 8.94 -0.40 -0.15
N ALA A 72 9.78 -0.70 0.84
CA ALA A 72 11.20 -0.37 0.80
C ALA A 72 12.03 -1.51 0.20
N THR A 73 12.76 -1.24 -0.88
CA THR A 73 13.59 -2.25 -1.54
C THR A 73 14.92 -2.41 -0.81
N VAL A 74 15.21 -3.60 -0.28
CA VAL A 74 16.49 -3.94 0.37
C VAL A 74 17.32 -4.80 -0.57
N ARG A 75 18.53 -4.33 -0.93
CA ARG A 75 19.43 -5.08 -1.82
C ARG A 75 20.14 -6.19 -1.04
N ARG A 76 20.13 -7.41 -1.59
CA ARG A 76 20.76 -8.61 -1.03
C ARG A 76 21.47 -9.36 -2.15
N GLY A 77 22.76 -9.12 -2.32
CA GLY A 77 23.56 -9.74 -3.38
C GLY A 77 22.97 -9.49 -4.79
N GLN A 78 22.75 -10.57 -5.56
CA GLN A 78 22.18 -10.51 -6.91
C GLN A 78 20.65 -10.24 -6.93
N GLY A 79 19.99 -10.20 -5.77
CA GLY A 79 18.55 -10.01 -5.66
C GLY A 79 18.16 -8.85 -4.75
N TYR A 80 16.85 -8.72 -4.54
CA TYR A 80 16.29 -7.80 -3.56
C TYR A 80 15.15 -8.46 -2.79
N THR A 81 14.89 -7.93 -1.61
CA THR A 81 13.70 -8.21 -0.81
C THR A 81 12.94 -6.91 -0.67
N LEU A 82 11.63 -6.93 -0.88
CA LEU A 82 10.78 -5.77 -0.65
C LEU A 82 10.23 -5.84 0.78
N ARG A 83 10.53 -4.84 1.61
CA ARG A 83 9.88 -4.68 2.91
C ARG A 83 8.54 -4.00 2.71
N VAL A 84 7.47 -4.75 2.91
CA VAL A 84 6.10 -4.26 2.77
C VAL A 84 5.52 -4.11 4.16
N SER A 85 5.06 -2.91 4.49
CA SER A 85 4.29 -2.65 5.71
C SER A 85 2.82 -2.57 5.35
N ALA A 86 2.01 -3.51 5.82
CA ALA A 86 0.59 -3.52 5.54
C ALA A 86 -0.19 -4.20 6.66
N VAL A 87 -1.50 -3.96 6.70
CA VAL A 87 -2.39 -4.70 7.59
C VAL A 87 -2.43 -6.19 7.20
N PRO A 88 -2.60 -7.12 8.16
CA PRO A 88 -2.67 -8.56 7.89
C PRO A 88 -3.62 -8.93 6.74
N ALA A 89 -4.78 -8.28 6.62
CA ALA A 89 -5.71 -8.51 5.52
C ALA A 89 -5.09 -8.28 4.12
N VAL A 90 -4.25 -7.24 3.96
CA VAL A 90 -3.57 -6.95 2.69
C VAL A 90 -2.49 -8.00 2.40
N HIS A 91 -1.71 -8.38 3.41
CA HIS A 91 -0.74 -9.47 3.29
C HIS A 91 -1.37 -10.78 2.82
N ARG A 92 -2.56 -11.11 3.34
CA ARG A 92 -3.33 -12.29 2.93
C ARG A 92 -3.79 -12.20 1.46
N ARG A 93 -4.29 -11.03 1.04
CA ARG A 93 -4.70 -10.83 -0.36
C ARG A 93 -3.52 -10.94 -1.32
N HIS A 94 -2.37 -10.34 -1.01
CA HIS A 94 -1.13 -10.54 -1.77
C HIS A 94 -0.75 -12.03 -1.87
N LEU A 95 -0.78 -12.76 -0.75
CA LEU A 95 -0.47 -14.20 -0.74
C LEU A 95 -1.46 -15.02 -1.57
N ALA A 96 -2.74 -14.66 -1.57
CA ALA A 96 -3.78 -15.31 -2.37
C ALA A 96 -3.54 -15.11 -3.88
N ARG A 97 -3.19 -13.89 -4.31
CA ARG A 97 -2.82 -13.62 -5.72
C ARG A 97 -1.61 -14.47 -6.15
N CYS A 98 -0.67 -14.68 -5.24
CA CYS A 98 0.52 -15.49 -5.50
C CYS A 98 0.25 -17.00 -5.65
N GLN A 99 -0.96 -17.50 -5.42
CA GLN A 99 -1.29 -18.91 -5.71
C GLN A 99 -1.02 -19.27 -7.18
N LEU A 100 -1.13 -18.31 -8.11
CA LEU A 100 -0.83 -18.50 -9.53
C LEU A 100 0.65 -18.86 -9.79
N LEU A 101 1.55 -18.57 -8.83
CA LEU A 101 2.96 -18.96 -8.90
C LEU A 101 3.19 -20.47 -8.65
N ASP A 102 2.20 -21.18 -8.11
CA ASP A 102 2.26 -22.63 -7.92
C ASP A 102 2.00 -23.42 -9.21
N GLY A 103 1.85 -22.74 -10.35
CA GLY A 103 1.52 -23.35 -11.63
C GLY A 103 0.03 -23.65 -11.78
N GLY A 104 -0.37 -23.98 -13.01
CA GLY A 104 -1.74 -24.35 -13.36
C GLY A 104 -1.76 -25.68 -14.10
N GLN A 105 -2.96 -26.15 -14.47
CA GLN A 105 -3.14 -27.44 -15.19
C GLN A 105 -2.35 -27.53 -16.50
N SER A 106 -1.98 -26.39 -17.11
CA SER A 106 -1.24 -26.32 -18.37
C SER A 106 0.11 -25.60 -18.27
N VAL A 107 0.51 -25.12 -17.08
CA VAL A 107 1.78 -24.40 -16.88
C VAL A 107 2.50 -25.02 -15.68
N PRO A 108 3.66 -25.67 -15.89
CA PRO A 108 4.39 -26.29 -14.79
C PRO A 108 4.88 -25.21 -13.81
N ALA A 109 4.76 -25.52 -12.52
CA ALA A 109 5.23 -24.65 -11.46
C ALA A 109 6.76 -24.51 -11.50
N VAL A 110 7.26 -23.28 -11.50
CA VAL A 110 8.72 -23.05 -11.43
C VAL A 110 9.18 -23.23 -9.97
N PRO A 111 10.18 -24.09 -9.67
CA PRO A 111 10.62 -24.34 -8.30
C PRO A 111 10.99 -23.08 -7.51
N ALA A 112 11.65 -22.13 -8.17
CA ALA A 112 12.02 -20.84 -7.58
C ALA A 112 10.80 -19.99 -7.19
N GLN A 113 9.72 -20.03 -7.98
CA GLN A 113 8.48 -19.30 -7.70
C GLN A 113 7.75 -19.90 -6.50
N ARG A 114 7.64 -21.23 -6.44
CA ARG A 114 7.08 -21.96 -5.28
C ARG A 114 7.86 -21.66 -4.00
N LYS A 115 9.18 -21.63 -4.06
CA LYS A 115 10.04 -21.27 -2.91
C LYS A 115 9.76 -19.83 -2.45
N ALA A 116 9.73 -18.88 -3.38
CA ALA A 116 9.44 -17.48 -3.05
C ALA A 116 8.05 -17.29 -2.43
N ARG A 117 7.02 -17.99 -2.96
CA ARG A 117 5.68 -17.97 -2.37
C ARG A 117 5.69 -18.53 -0.94
N ARG A 118 6.40 -19.63 -0.69
CA ARG A 118 6.50 -20.23 0.66
C ARG A 118 7.22 -19.31 1.64
N GLU A 119 8.32 -18.69 1.22
CA GLU A 119 9.07 -17.73 2.05
C GLU A 119 8.21 -16.55 2.49
N TYR A 120 7.34 -16.05 1.62
CA TYR A 120 6.38 -15.00 1.99
C TYR A 120 5.18 -15.55 2.78
N GLY A 121 4.69 -16.74 2.44
CA GLY A 121 3.52 -17.35 3.08
C GLY A 121 3.75 -17.73 4.53
N ASN A 122 4.95 -18.21 4.89
CA ASN A 122 5.27 -18.62 6.26
C ASN A 122 5.06 -17.49 7.30
N PRO A 123 5.63 -16.28 7.14
CA PRO A 123 5.39 -15.20 8.08
C PRO A 123 3.94 -14.68 8.03
N VAL A 124 3.28 -14.69 6.86
CA VAL A 124 1.87 -14.29 6.76
C VAL A 124 0.96 -15.25 7.54
N SER A 125 1.21 -16.56 7.46
CA SER A 125 0.48 -17.55 8.26
C SER A 125 0.75 -17.40 9.76
N ALA A 126 1.96 -16.98 10.15
CA ALA A 126 2.31 -16.73 11.55
C ALA A 126 1.65 -15.48 12.15
N LEU A 127 1.07 -14.60 11.32
CA LEU A 127 0.23 -13.49 11.80
C LEU A 127 -1.17 -13.98 12.26
N MET A 128 -1.46 -15.28 12.14
CA MET A 128 -2.71 -15.92 12.57
C MET A 128 -2.37 -16.98 13.64
N PRO A 129 -2.66 -16.73 14.93
CA PRO A 129 -2.55 -17.75 15.98
C PRO A 129 -3.62 -18.84 15.86
#